data_AF-A0A6A2V9C6-F1
#
_entry.id   AF-A0A6A2V9C6-F1
#
_cell.length_a   1.000
_cell.length_b   1.000
_cell.length_c   1.000
_cell.angle_alpha   90.00
_cell.angle_beta   90.00
_cell.angle_gamma   90.00
#
_symmetry.space_group_name_H-M   'P 1'
#
loop_
_entity.id
_entity.type
_entity.pdbx_description
1 polymer ?
#
loop_
_entity_poly.entity_id
_entity_poly.type
_entity_poly.pdbx_seq_one_letter_code
_entity_poly.pdbx_strand_id
1 'polypeptide(L)'
;MGDQIDDTDRTSAGQPEHVGPIGEPPMAQPQLTPQPQQTSQQGYAADQPADQSSSHTAGQPVDPPARPPQPQQSYSQYQPYQPYQPYQQVPQTQANAQFPQQAPTTAAYQNPVYPVYPAQLQGTPYPYQPYPSGQYPYSPQPVPPYQQVPPYQQVPPYQPAPPYQPYPPQPFAQTQQPAWIPQRVLTYAQQVRRAVDREARLVLFYCVVMTAIALVASMTIIAILTLKGMPTTEIYSDALQNRMSGVVSLVALVGCAVYLGFRRPHDPLWKGLPHELRLEITGHGQRAHRTMTPVVFLVAIMLILGASSVYTFILEPALDWVSGLFGAKPDTAMDSIDASMGTLAMVLYAGFFGPIMEELLFRGLVMPALAKYGKVFSIVTSAVMFGFFHTDLLQGAYAILVGLVLGYIATEYGLVWSIVLHITNNFVFSDLLSRLLAVMPQDAQNIVGYGFTIAVGVGSLLYLILRFNRIREYMKAHRSPQGTVAACWSSPWFLVFLVLSFLVACATGFTSA
;
A
#
# COMPACT_ATOMS: atom_id res chain seq x y z
N MET A 1 -17.49 -44.22 51.32
CA MET A 1 -18.10 -45.07 52.37
C MET A 1 -17.73 -44.45 53.69
N GLY A 2 -18.72 -44.07 54.50
CA GLY A 2 -18.50 -43.36 55.77
C GLY A 2 -19.19 -42.00 55.84
N ASP A 3 -20.50 -41.96 55.56
CA ASP A 3 -21.37 -40.86 56.00
C ASP A 3 -21.73 -41.02 57.49
N GLN A 4 -22.38 -39.96 58.02
CA GLN A 4 -23.32 -39.88 59.15
C GLN A 4 -22.86 -38.98 60.31
N ILE A 5 -23.72 -38.19 60.98
CA ILE A 5 -25.00 -37.48 60.70
C ILE A 5 -25.26 -36.60 61.97
N ASP A 6 -26.22 -35.67 61.90
CA ASP A 6 -26.88 -34.81 62.92
C ASP A 6 -26.85 -35.23 64.43
N ASP A 7 -27.24 -34.42 65.45
CA ASP A 7 -28.42 -33.53 65.51
C ASP A 7 -28.47 -32.56 66.74
N THR A 8 -29.26 -31.48 66.60
CA THR A 8 -30.06 -30.62 67.56
C THR A 8 -29.93 -30.74 69.11
N ASP A 9 -30.27 -29.80 70.03
CA ASP A 9 -31.19 -28.64 70.11
C ASP A 9 -31.10 -27.89 71.49
N ARG A 10 -31.58 -26.62 71.57
CA ARG A 10 -32.25 -25.90 72.72
C ARG A 10 -31.53 -25.66 74.09
N THR A 11 -31.85 -24.69 74.98
CA THR A 11 -32.63 -23.40 75.02
C THR A 11 -32.40 -22.71 76.39
N SER A 12 -32.44 -21.38 76.52
CA SER A 12 -33.18 -20.62 77.57
C SER A 12 -33.06 -19.08 77.39
N ALA A 13 -33.91 -18.30 78.06
CA ALA A 13 -34.22 -16.88 77.77
C ALA A 13 -33.95 -15.89 78.93
N GLY A 14 -34.07 -14.58 78.67
CA GLY A 14 -34.19 -13.54 79.70
C GLY A 14 -34.00 -12.09 79.23
N GLN A 15 -35.10 -11.30 79.14
CA GLN A 15 -35.11 -9.82 79.13
C GLN A 15 -35.66 -9.29 80.48
N PRO A 16 -35.48 -7.99 80.80
CA PRO A 16 -36.64 -7.08 80.71
C PRO A 16 -36.32 -5.64 80.22
N GLU A 17 -37.38 -4.85 80.03
CA GLU A 17 -37.41 -3.43 79.59
C GLU A 17 -37.36 -2.44 80.79
N HIS A 18 -37.43 -1.09 80.71
CA HIS A 18 -37.54 -0.08 79.62
C HIS A 18 -37.05 1.29 80.17
N VAL A 19 -36.91 2.34 79.31
CA VAL A 19 -37.12 3.82 79.53
C VAL A 19 -36.00 4.69 78.90
N GLY A 20 -36.37 5.74 78.14
CA GLY A 20 -35.45 6.76 77.57
C GLY A 20 -35.26 8.00 78.49
N PRO A 21 -34.86 9.22 78.03
CA PRO A 21 -34.91 9.70 76.63
C PRO A 21 -33.78 10.69 76.18
N ILE A 22 -33.89 11.23 74.94
CA ILE A 22 -33.29 12.46 74.34
C ILE A 22 -31.74 12.63 74.22
N GLY A 23 -31.24 12.97 73.01
CA GLY A 23 -29.98 13.73 72.83
C GLY A 23 -29.11 13.44 71.58
N GLU A 24 -29.41 14.10 70.45
CA GLU A 24 -28.62 14.44 69.23
C GLU A 24 -27.48 13.53 68.64
N PRO A 25 -27.30 13.50 67.29
CA PRO A 25 -26.40 12.57 66.58
C PRO A 25 -24.99 13.12 66.23
N PRO A 26 -24.02 12.25 65.87
CA PRO A 26 -22.67 12.65 65.44
C PRO A 26 -22.59 13.14 63.98
N MET A 27 -21.56 13.95 63.68
CA MET A 27 -21.32 14.52 62.34
C MET A 27 -20.98 13.45 61.28
N ALA A 28 -21.60 13.57 60.10
CA ALA A 28 -21.28 12.81 58.89
C ALA A 28 -20.84 13.75 57.76
N GLN A 29 -19.92 13.28 56.92
CA GLN A 29 -19.34 14.04 55.79
C GLN A 29 -20.33 14.15 54.61
N PRO A 30 -20.35 15.26 53.87
CA PRO A 30 -21.30 15.46 52.78
C PRO A 30 -20.89 14.74 51.48
N GLN A 31 -21.83 13.98 50.91
CA GLN A 31 -21.79 13.54 49.51
C GLN A 31 -22.14 14.71 48.57
N LEU A 32 -21.56 14.73 47.37
CA LEU A 32 -21.91 15.67 46.30
C LEU A 32 -22.44 14.93 45.07
N THR A 33 -23.60 15.37 44.58
CA THR A 33 -24.23 14.98 43.31
C THR A 33 -25.04 16.20 42.79
N PRO A 34 -25.49 16.23 41.52
CA PRO A 34 -25.13 17.35 40.64
C PRO A 34 -26.26 18.38 40.41
N GLN A 35 -25.90 19.57 39.92
CA GLN A 35 -26.85 20.60 39.45
C GLN A 35 -27.04 20.59 37.92
N PRO A 36 -28.27 20.83 37.42
CA PRO A 36 -28.58 20.94 35.99
C PRO A 36 -28.53 22.38 35.45
N GLN A 37 -28.33 22.54 34.15
CA GLN A 37 -28.49 23.81 33.42
C GLN A 37 -29.93 24.01 32.93
N GLN A 38 -30.47 25.23 33.05
CA GLN A 38 -31.60 25.72 32.24
C GLN A 38 -31.47 27.23 31.91
N THR A 39 -31.60 27.53 30.62
CA THR A 39 -32.39 28.63 29.97
C THR A 39 -33.02 29.72 30.87
N SER A 40 -33.13 31.01 30.49
CA SER A 40 -33.00 31.70 29.18
C SER A 40 -33.27 33.23 29.28
N GLN A 41 -33.17 33.94 28.14
CA GLN A 41 -33.83 35.22 27.75
C GLN A 41 -33.06 36.56 27.76
N GLN A 42 -32.89 37.08 26.53
CA GLN A 42 -33.22 38.41 26.00
C GLN A 42 -32.90 39.72 26.78
N GLY A 43 -32.25 40.65 26.05
CA GLY A 43 -32.24 42.09 26.35
C GLY A 43 -31.63 42.91 25.21
N TYR A 44 -32.47 43.61 24.43
CA TYR A 44 -32.03 44.65 23.48
C TYR A 44 -31.80 45.97 24.21
N ALA A 45 -30.75 46.72 23.86
CA ALA A 45 -30.76 48.18 23.77
C ALA A 45 -29.47 48.71 23.09
N ALA A 46 -29.59 49.81 22.36
CA ALA A 46 -28.46 50.61 21.90
C ALA A 46 -28.07 51.64 22.97
N ASP A 47 -26.84 52.18 22.91
CA ASP A 47 -26.63 53.62 22.66
C ASP A 47 -25.13 53.99 22.68
N GLN A 48 -24.72 54.73 21.65
CA GLN A 48 -23.62 55.70 21.68
C GLN A 48 -24.28 57.09 21.77
N PRO A 49 -23.69 58.11 22.42
CA PRO A 49 -22.73 58.93 21.67
C PRO A 49 -21.66 59.69 22.48
N ALA A 50 -20.72 60.31 21.72
CA ALA A 50 -20.01 61.55 22.04
C ALA A 50 -19.02 61.56 23.24
N ASP A 51 -18.00 62.42 23.29
CA ASP A 51 -17.32 63.22 22.26
C ASP A 51 -15.96 63.64 22.85
N GLN A 52 -14.92 63.83 22.03
CA GLN A 52 -14.02 64.99 22.16
C GLN A 52 -12.98 65.10 21.05
N SER A 53 -12.92 66.29 20.49
CA SER A 53 -12.12 66.70 19.33
C SER A 53 -10.84 67.47 19.70
N SER A 54 -9.75 67.26 18.96
CA SER A 54 -8.81 68.30 18.46
C SER A 54 -7.63 67.57 17.76
N SER A 55 -7.39 67.63 16.45
CA SER A 55 -7.27 68.70 15.44
C SER A 55 -5.85 69.31 15.32
N HIS A 56 -5.43 69.55 14.06
CA HIS A 56 -4.17 70.19 13.59
C HIS A 56 -2.91 69.30 13.49
N THR A 57 -2.11 69.31 12.42
CA THR A 57 -2.18 69.97 11.09
C THR A 57 -1.33 69.17 10.06
N ALA A 58 -1.63 69.30 8.77
CA ALA A 58 -0.99 68.55 7.67
C ALA A 58 0.42 69.04 7.26
N GLY A 59 1.23 68.13 6.69
CA GLY A 59 2.52 68.39 6.06
C GLY A 59 2.90 67.29 5.04
N GLN A 60 3.33 67.72 3.85
CA GLN A 60 3.57 67.01 2.57
C GLN A 60 4.48 65.74 2.59
N PRO A 61 4.50 64.93 1.50
CA PRO A 61 4.98 63.54 1.50
C PRO A 61 6.48 63.36 1.23
N VAL A 62 7.00 62.14 1.46
CA VAL A 62 8.39 61.74 1.20
C VAL A 62 8.43 60.46 0.36
N ASP A 63 9.10 60.51 -0.80
CA ASP A 63 9.30 59.36 -1.70
C ASP A 63 10.37 58.37 -1.18
N PRO A 64 10.20 57.06 -1.39
CA PRO A 64 11.26 56.07 -1.18
C PRO A 64 12.20 55.94 -2.41
N PRO A 65 13.50 55.61 -2.22
CA PRO A 65 14.53 55.72 -3.26
C PRO A 65 14.52 54.59 -4.33
N ALA A 66 15.10 54.92 -5.48
CA ALA A 66 15.08 54.12 -6.71
C ALA A 66 15.91 52.83 -6.67
N ARG A 67 15.46 51.84 -7.45
CA ARG A 67 16.11 50.53 -7.67
C ARG A 67 16.92 50.55 -8.99
N PRO A 68 18.15 49.99 -9.06
CA PRO A 68 18.96 50.00 -10.27
C PRO A 68 18.37 49.13 -11.41
N PRO A 69 18.70 49.43 -12.69
CA PRO A 69 18.01 48.89 -13.85
C PRO A 69 18.40 47.44 -14.21
N GLN A 70 17.43 46.68 -14.72
CA GLN A 70 17.66 45.40 -15.40
C GLN A 70 17.83 45.60 -16.91
N PRO A 71 18.72 44.83 -17.59
CA PRO A 71 18.94 44.96 -19.03
C PRO A 71 17.78 44.36 -19.86
N GLN A 72 17.56 44.93 -21.04
CA GLN A 72 16.43 44.61 -21.92
C GLN A 72 16.64 43.33 -22.75
N GLN A 73 15.62 42.46 -22.69
CA GLN A 73 15.00 41.70 -23.78
C GLN A 73 15.84 41.16 -24.97
N SER A 74 15.63 39.87 -25.25
CA SER A 74 15.66 39.35 -26.62
C SER A 74 14.38 38.52 -26.84
N TYR A 75 13.51 39.00 -27.73
CA TYR A 75 12.27 38.31 -28.08
C TYR A 75 12.52 37.25 -29.16
N SER A 76 12.02 36.04 -28.93
CA SER A 76 11.81 35.03 -29.97
C SER A 76 10.31 34.90 -30.26
N GLN A 77 9.95 34.72 -31.52
CA GLN A 77 8.59 34.93 -32.04
C GLN A 77 7.53 33.98 -31.48
N TYR A 78 6.31 34.54 -31.30
CA TYR A 78 5.08 33.76 -31.19
C TYR A 78 4.77 33.03 -32.51
N GLN A 79 4.32 31.77 -32.42
CA GLN A 79 3.37 31.23 -33.41
C GLN A 79 1.94 31.32 -32.85
N PRO A 80 0.94 31.69 -33.66
CA PRO A 80 -0.44 31.81 -33.20
C PRO A 80 -1.13 30.44 -33.05
N TYR A 81 -2.03 30.36 -32.06
CA TYR A 81 -2.95 29.25 -31.84
C TYR A 81 -3.84 28.99 -33.07
N GLN A 82 -4.07 27.72 -33.42
CA GLN A 82 -5.23 27.32 -34.24
C GLN A 82 -6.42 26.95 -33.34
N PRO A 83 -7.66 27.41 -33.66
CA PRO A 83 -8.85 27.05 -32.92
C PRO A 83 -9.36 25.65 -33.29
N TYR A 84 -9.87 24.94 -32.29
CA TYR A 84 -10.44 23.59 -32.39
C TYR A 84 -11.75 23.58 -33.20
N GLN A 85 -11.93 22.62 -34.12
CA GLN A 85 -13.25 22.36 -34.74
C GLN A 85 -13.99 21.21 -34.04
N PRO A 86 -15.33 21.28 -33.90
CA PRO A 86 -16.14 20.20 -33.32
C PRO A 86 -16.44 19.10 -34.34
N TYR A 87 -16.56 17.85 -33.85
CA TYR A 87 -16.80 16.67 -34.67
C TYR A 87 -18.17 16.68 -35.38
N GLN A 88 -18.18 16.40 -36.69
CA GLN A 88 -19.39 16.09 -37.45
C GLN A 88 -19.85 14.65 -37.21
N GLN A 89 -21.17 14.45 -37.16
CA GLN A 89 -21.82 13.15 -37.05
C GLN A 89 -21.94 12.47 -38.43
N VAL A 90 -21.76 11.15 -38.48
CA VAL A 90 -21.95 10.34 -39.71
C VAL A 90 -23.36 9.72 -39.69
N PRO A 91 -24.17 9.82 -40.77
CA PRO A 91 -25.53 9.27 -40.79
C PRO A 91 -25.56 7.73 -40.89
N GLN A 92 -26.58 7.11 -40.29
CA GLN A 92 -26.94 5.72 -40.55
C GLN A 92 -27.91 5.63 -41.74
N THR A 93 -27.61 4.79 -42.73
CA THR A 93 -28.54 4.42 -43.80
C THR A 93 -28.92 2.94 -43.70
N GLN A 94 -30.21 2.67 -43.51
CA GLN A 94 -30.80 1.33 -43.64
C GLN A 94 -30.98 0.95 -45.11
N ALA A 95 -30.83 -0.33 -45.44
CA ALA A 95 -31.34 -0.90 -46.69
C ALA A 95 -31.76 -2.37 -46.50
N ASN A 96 -33.05 -2.64 -46.67
CA ASN A 96 -33.60 -3.98 -46.94
C ASN A 96 -33.43 -4.28 -48.45
N ALA A 97 -33.16 -5.53 -48.83
CA ALA A 97 -33.91 -6.26 -49.88
C ALA A 97 -33.31 -7.64 -50.25
N GLN A 98 -34.15 -8.68 -50.12
CA GLN A 98 -34.42 -9.77 -51.08
C GLN A 98 -33.28 -10.58 -51.75
N PHE A 99 -33.35 -11.90 -51.53
CA PHE A 99 -32.78 -12.93 -52.42
C PHE A 99 -33.52 -13.02 -53.76
N PRO A 100 -32.85 -13.52 -54.82
CA PRO A 100 -33.31 -14.81 -55.37
C PRO A 100 -32.18 -15.81 -55.67
N GLN A 101 -32.58 -17.08 -55.87
CA GLN A 101 -31.71 -18.21 -56.19
C GLN A 101 -31.31 -18.23 -57.68
N GLN A 102 -30.07 -18.62 -58.00
CA GLN A 102 -29.75 -19.58 -59.08
C GLN A 102 -28.26 -19.97 -59.08
N ALA A 103 -28.00 -21.25 -59.36
CA ALA A 103 -26.72 -21.85 -59.74
C ALA A 103 -26.88 -22.34 -61.21
N PRO A 104 -25.83 -22.60 -62.03
CA PRO A 104 -24.64 -23.39 -61.64
C PRO A 104 -23.30 -23.10 -62.39
N THR A 105 -22.36 -24.05 -62.24
CA THR A 105 -21.21 -24.40 -63.13
C THR A 105 -19.96 -23.49 -63.23
N THR A 106 -18.94 -23.88 -62.45
CA THR A 106 -17.54 -24.18 -62.87
C THR A 106 -16.85 -23.37 -63.99
N ALA A 107 -15.82 -22.59 -63.63
CA ALA A 107 -14.45 -22.69 -64.18
C ALA A 107 -13.44 -21.73 -63.50
N ALA A 108 -12.15 -22.12 -63.51
CA ALA A 108 -10.94 -21.29 -63.34
C ALA A 108 -10.81 -20.35 -62.11
N TYR A 109 -10.04 -20.79 -61.10
CA TYR A 109 -9.43 -19.88 -60.12
C TYR A 109 -8.25 -19.11 -60.75
N GLN A 110 -8.42 -17.81 -60.99
CA GLN A 110 -7.32 -16.84 -60.98
C GLN A 110 -7.40 -16.03 -59.69
N ASN A 111 -6.27 -15.83 -58.99
CA ASN A 111 -6.20 -15.02 -57.78
C ASN A 111 -6.08 -13.53 -58.10
N PRO A 112 -6.98 -12.66 -57.64
CA PRO A 112 -6.73 -11.23 -57.49
C PRO A 112 -6.26 -10.91 -56.07
N VAL A 113 -5.35 -9.94 -55.97
CA VAL A 113 -4.73 -9.45 -54.74
C VAL A 113 -5.78 -8.97 -53.72
N TYR A 114 -5.71 -9.47 -52.47
CA TYR A 114 -6.47 -8.92 -51.35
C TYR A 114 -5.78 -7.66 -50.79
N PRO A 115 -6.54 -6.60 -50.42
CA PRO A 115 -5.99 -5.47 -49.69
C PRO A 115 -5.60 -5.85 -48.26
N VAL A 116 -4.48 -5.29 -47.78
CA VAL A 116 -3.90 -5.59 -46.46
C VAL A 116 -4.67 -4.86 -45.36
N TYR A 117 -5.21 -5.61 -44.40
CA TYR A 117 -5.59 -5.10 -43.08
C TYR A 117 -4.41 -5.30 -42.10
N PRO A 118 -4.02 -4.29 -41.30
CA PRO A 118 -3.02 -4.47 -40.25
C PRO A 118 -3.65 -5.10 -39.00
N ALA A 119 -3.21 -6.31 -38.65
CA ALA A 119 -3.51 -6.97 -37.38
C ALA A 119 -2.22 -7.31 -36.61
N GLN A 120 -2.34 -7.41 -35.29
CA GLN A 120 -1.24 -7.41 -34.32
C GLN A 120 -0.57 -8.78 -34.11
N LEU A 121 0.51 -8.77 -33.30
CA LEU A 121 1.15 -9.88 -32.54
C LEU A 121 2.34 -10.62 -33.16
N GLN A 122 3.54 -10.17 -32.77
CA GLN A 122 4.76 -10.92 -32.47
C GLN A 122 5.59 -10.00 -31.53
N GLY A 123 6.28 -10.42 -30.47
CA GLY A 123 6.74 -11.76 -30.10
C GLY A 123 8.26 -11.75 -29.89
N THR A 124 8.75 -11.16 -28.80
CA THR A 124 10.19 -10.97 -28.55
C THR A 124 10.82 -12.07 -27.67
N PRO A 125 12.06 -12.54 -27.93
CA PRO A 125 12.64 -13.71 -27.27
C PRO A 125 13.43 -13.39 -25.99
N TYR A 126 13.71 -14.41 -25.18
CA TYR A 126 14.59 -14.35 -24.00
C TYR A 126 16.04 -13.97 -24.36
N PRO A 127 16.75 -13.19 -23.51
CA PRO A 127 18.14 -12.80 -23.76
C PRO A 127 19.16 -13.87 -23.34
N TYR A 128 20.20 -14.04 -24.17
CA TYR A 128 21.40 -14.82 -23.89
C TYR A 128 22.37 -14.03 -22.98
N GLN A 129 23.15 -14.71 -22.13
CA GLN A 129 24.23 -14.06 -21.36
C GLN A 129 25.52 -13.91 -22.19
N PRO A 130 26.25 -12.78 -22.09
CA PRO A 130 27.59 -12.64 -22.65
C PRO A 130 28.69 -13.11 -21.67
N TYR A 131 29.72 -13.77 -22.19
CA TYR A 131 30.98 -14.05 -21.46
C TYR A 131 31.88 -12.80 -21.42
N PRO A 132 32.66 -12.58 -20.34
CA PRO A 132 33.65 -11.51 -20.30
C PRO A 132 34.96 -11.94 -20.96
N SER A 133 35.60 -11.04 -21.71
CA SER A 133 37.03 -11.16 -22.05
C SER A 133 37.70 -9.79 -22.04
N GLY A 134 38.77 -9.68 -21.27
CA GLY A 134 39.60 -8.49 -21.15
C GLY A 134 41.03 -8.78 -21.59
N GLN A 135 41.50 -7.97 -22.55
CA GLN A 135 42.87 -7.56 -22.86
C GLN A 135 44.06 -8.53 -22.64
N TYR A 136 44.79 -8.81 -23.73
CA TYR A 136 46.27 -8.85 -23.75
C TYR A 136 46.80 -8.23 -25.07
N PRO A 137 48.05 -7.70 -25.12
CA PRO A 137 48.51 -6.79 -26.18
C PRO A 137 49.17 -7.46 -27.40
N TYR A 138 49.45 -6.62 -28.40
CA TYR A 138 49.90 -6.93 -29.77
C TYR A 138 51.36 -7.38 -29.89
N SER A 139 51.63 -8.31 -30.83
CA SER A 139 52.97 -8.53 -31.40
C SER A 139 52.87 -8.93 -32.90
N PRO A 140 53.77 -8.50 -33.79
CA PRO A 140 53.51 -8.50 -35.24
C PRO A 140 53.92 -9.80 -35.95
N GLN A 141 53.24 -10.10 -37.06
CA GLN A 141 53.65 -11.11 -38.05
C GLN A 141 53.81 -10.46 -39.44
N PRO A 142 54.76 -10.94 -40.27
CA PRO A 142 55.24 -10.20 -41.45
C PRO A 142 54.34 -10.28 -42.69
N VAL A 143 54.50 -9.30 -43.58
CA VAL A 143 53.68 -9.08 -44.79
C VAL A 143 54.19 -9.92 -45.97
N PRO A 144 53.36 -10.75 -46.62
CA PRO A 144 53.68 -11.36 -47.91
C PRO A 144 53.54 -10.35 -49.08
N PRO A 145 54.39 -10.40 -50.11
CA PRO A 145 54.42 -9.40 -51.18
C PRO A 145 53.26 -9.55 -52.18
N TYR A 146 52.95 -8.44 -52.87
CA TYR A 146 51.94 -8.35 -53.93
C TYR A 146 52.04 -9.46 -54.99
N GLN A 147 51.00 -10.26 -55.14
CA GLN A 147 50.83 -11.15 -56.30
C GLN A 147 49.95 -10.49 -57.37
N GLN A 148 50.34 -10.71 -58.62
CA GLN A 148 49.82 -10.05 -59.82
C GLN A 148 48.43 -10.59 -60.18
N VAL A 149 47.58 -9.73 -60.76
CA VAL A 149 46.23 -10.10 -61.22
C VAL A 149 46.31 -11.00 -62.46
N PRO A 150 45.77 -12.24 -62.44
CA PRO A 150 45.70 -13.08 -63.63
C PRO A 150 44.67 -12.54 -64.64
N PRO A 151 44.90 -12.66 -65.95
CA PRO A 151 43.90 -12.30 -66.96
C PRO A 151 42.72 -13.29 -66.96
N TYR A 152 41.56 -12.79 -67.39
CA TYR A 152 40.24 -13.45 -67.43
C TYR A 152 40.27 -14.97 -67.68
N GLN A 153 39.90 -15.76 -66.67
CA GLN A 153 39.52 -17.16 -66.86
C GLN A 153 38.10 -17.24 -67.43
N GLN A 154 37.89 -18.15 -68.38
CA GLN A 154 36.60 -18.38 -69.02
C GLN A 154 35.60 -19.01 -68.03
N VAL A 155 34.36 -18.51 -68.04
CA VAL A 155 33.28 -19.04 -67.19
C VAL A 155 32.84 -20.41 -67.74
N PRO A 156 32.76 -21.48 -66.90
CA PRO A 156 32.24 -22.77 -67.35
C PRO A 156 30.77 -22.68 -67.80
N PRO A 157 30.32 -23.54 -68.74
CA PRO A 157 28.91 -23.59 -69.14
C PRO A 157 27.99 -23.90 -67.96
N TYR A 158 26.84 -23.23 -67.91
CA TYR A 158 25.84 -23.37 -66.86
C TYR A 158 25.27 -24.79 -66.83
N GLN A 159 25.51 -25.55 -65.75
CA GLN A 159 24.81 -26.81 -65.52
C GLN A 159 23.43 -26.53 -64.89
N PRO A 160 22.33 -27.12 -65.40
CA PRO A 160 21.03 -27.02 -64.75
C PRO A 160 21.08 -27.63 -63.34
N ALA A 161 20.58 -26.91 -62.34
CA ALA A 161 20.45 -27.45 -61.00
C ALA A 161 19.51 -28.67 -60.98
N PRO A 162 19.80 -29.72 -60.21
CA PRO A 162 18.90 -30.86 -60.08
C PRO A 162 17.56 -30.41 -59.47
N PRO A 163 16.43 -31.05 -59.85
CA PRO A 163 15.11 -30.64 -59.37
C PRO A 163 15.01 -30.75 -57.85
N TYR A 164 14.45 -29.71 -57.23
CA TYR A 164 14.28 -29.59 -55.78
C TYR A 164 13.43 -30.75 -55.26
N GLN A 165 14.02 -31.66 -54.50
CA GLN A 165 13.27 -32.65 -53.73
C GLN A 165 12.81 -31.99 -52.42
N PRO A 166 11.51 -31.92 -52.13
CA PRO A 166 11.05 -31.49 -50.82
C PRO A 166 11.53 -32.50 -49.78
N TYR A 167 12.38 -32.05 -48.86
CA TYR A 167 12.65 -32.84 -47.66
C TYR A 167 11.30 -33.10 -46.97
N PRO A 168 10.96 -34.34 -46.60
CA PRO A 168 9.80 -34.57 -45.76
C PRO A 168 10.00 -33.78 -44.48
N PRO A 169 8.97 -33.08 -43.96
CA PRO A 169 9.11 -32.30 -42.76
C PRO A 169 9.55 -33.23 -41.63
N GLN A 170 10.78 -33.06 -41.14
CA GLN A 170 11.22 -33.79 -39.96
C GLN A 170 10.26 -33.40 -38.85
N PRO A 171 9.58 -34.38 -38.20
CA PRO A 171 8.78 -34.05 -37.04
C PRO A 171 9.74 -33.43 -36.03
N PHE A 172 9.45 -32.19 -35.60
CA PHE A 172 10.15 -31.57 -34.49
C PHE A 172 10.25 -32.60 -33.37
N ALA A 173 11.46 -32.78 -32.82
CA ALA A 173 11.66 -33.66 -31.68
C ALA A 173 10.82 -33.13 -30.51
N GLN A 174 9.57 -33.59 -30.43
CA GLN A 174 8.72 -33.38 -29.29
C GLN A 174 9.49 -33.96 -28.12
N THR A 175 9.91 -33.11 -27.20
CA THR A 175 10.39 -33.55 -25.89
C THR A 175 9.23 -34.28 -25.23
N GLN A 176 9.18 -35.60 -25.40
CA GLN A 176 8.12 -36.44 -24.88
C GLN A 176 8.20 -36.35 -23.35
N GLN A 177 7.34 -35.50 -22.77
CA GLN A 177 7.07 -35.61 -21.34
C GLN A 177 6.55 -37.04 -21.10
N PRO A 178 7.06 -37.75 -20.09
CA PRO A 178 6.67 -39.15 -19.87
C PRO A 178 5.16 -39.25 -19.72
N ALA A 179 4.53 -40.05 -20.59
CA ALA A 179 3.09 -40.04 -20.88
C ALA A 179 2.17 -40.49 -19.71
N TRP A 180 2.72 -40.70 -18.52
CA TRP A 180 2.00 -41.13 -17.32
C TRP A 180 2.05 -40.12 -16.17
N ILE A 181 2.55 -38.90 -16.35
CA ILE A 181 2.28 -37.84 -15.35
C ILE A 181 0.96 -37.15 -15.75
N PRO A 182 -0.19 -37.47 -15.11
CA PRO A 182 -1.39 -36.68 -15.30
C PRO A 182 -1.11 -35.27 -14.76
N GLN A 183 -0.85 -34.33 -15.66
CA GLN A 183 -0.94 -32.91 -15.32
C GLN A 183 -2.37 -32.66 -14.84
N ARG A 184 -2.58 -32.62 -13.51
CA ARG A 184 -3.88 -32.26 -12.93
C ARG A 184 -4.20 -30.82 -13.36
N VAL A 185 -4.93 -30.67 -14.46
CA VAL A 185 -5.43 -29.39 -14.93
C VAL A 185 -6.35 -28.85 -13.84
N LEU A 186 -5.84 -27.87 -13.10
CA LEU A 186 -6.57 -27.26 -12.00
C LEU A 186 -7.71 -26.42 -12.56
N THR A 187 -8.89 -26.52 -11.96
CA THR A 187 -9.98 -25.59 -12.27
C THR A 187 -9.54 -24.16 -11.96
N TYR A 188 -10.12 -23.17 -12.64
CA TYR A 188 -9.78 -21.76 -12.41
C TYR A 188 -9.85 -21.38 -10.91
N ALA A 189 -10.90 -21.82 -10.21
CA ALA A 189 -11.06 -21.61 -8.77
C ALA A 189 -9.94 -22.29 -7.94
N GLN A 190 -9.50 -23.50 -8.31
CA GLN A 190 -8.37 -24.16 -7.65
C GLN A 190 -7.03 -23.44 -7.89
N GLN A 191 -6.84 -22.83 -9.07
CA GLN A 191 -5.65 -22.02 -9.36
C GLN A 191 -5.63 -20.75 -8.50
N VAL A 192 -6.75 -20.03 -8.43
CA VAL A 192 -6.90 -18.85 -7.57
C VAL A 192 -6.65 -19.22 -6.10
N ARG A 193 -7.34 -20.25 -5.57
CA ARG A 193 -7.16 -20.72 -4.18
C ARG A 193 -5.70 -21.02 -3.87
N ARG A 194 -5.02 -21.83 -4.71
CA ARG A 194 -3.61 -22.19 -4.49
C ARG A 194 -2.67 -20.99 -4.53
N ALA A 195 -2.98 -19.96 -5.32
CA ALA A 195 -2.18 -18.73 -5.36
C ALA A 195 -2.41 -17.89 -4.09
N VAL A 196 -3.68 -17.63 -3.73
CA VAL A 196 -4.02 -16.87 -2.53
C VAL A 196 -3.50 -17.60 -1.27
N ASP A 197 -3.71 -18.91 -1.14
CA ASP A 197 -3.18 -19.72 -0.03
C ASP A 197 -1.64 -19.68 0.07
N ARG A 198 -0.94 -19.66 -1.07
CA ARG A 198 0.53 -19.60 -1.11
C ARG A 198 1.02 -18.27 -0.54
N GLU A 199 0.42 -17.16 -0.95
CA GLU A 199 0.82 -15.83 -0.54
C GLU A 199 0.33 -15.51 0.89
N ALA A 200 -0.91 -15.84 1.26
CA ALA A 200 -1.43 -15.69 2.62
C ALA A 200 -0.61 -16.47 3.65
N ARG A 201 -0.23 -17.71 3.33
CA ARG A 201 0.68 -18.49 4.17
C ARG A 201 2.08 -17.88 4.25
N LEU A 202 2.59 -17.25 3.18
CA LEU A 202 3.88 -16.53 3.26
C LEU A 202 3.77 -15.41 4.29
N VAL A 203 2.75 -14.55 4.17
CA VAL A 203 2.54 -13.41 5.08
C VAL A 203 2.34 -13.88 6.51
N LEU A 204 1.50 -14.91 6.74
CA LEU A 204 1.29 -15.49 8.06
C LEU A 204 2.60 -15.99 8.71
N PHE A 205 3.40 -16.78 7.99
CA PHE A 205 4.68 -17.24 8.56
C PHE A 205 5.72 -16.11 8.68
N TYR A 206 5.65 -15.08 7.84
CA TYR A 206 6.45 -13.86 8.02
C TYR A 206 6.08 -13.17 9.35
N CYS A 207 4.79 -12.98 9.66
CA CYS A 207 4.34 -12.45 10.96
C CYS A 207 4.87 -13.30 12.12
N VAL A 208 4.66 -14.62 12.07
CA VAL A 208 5.11 -15.55 13.13
C VAL A 208 6.63 -15.48 13.35
N VAL A 209 7.42 -15.40 12.27
CA VAL A 209 8.88 -15.23 12.36
C VAL A 209 9.24 -13.87 12.94
N MET A 210 8.57 -12.80 12.53
CA MET A 210 8.80 -11.45 13.04
C MET A 210 8.55 -11.37 14.55
N THR A 211 7.40 -11.85 15.00
CA THR A 211 7.02 -11.89 16.42
C THR A 211 7.95 -12.80 17.23
N ALA A 212 8.33 -13.97 16.71
CA ALA A 212 9.24 -14.87 17.41
C ALA A 212 10.65 -14.27 17.59
N ILE A 213 11.18 -13.60 16.57
CA ILE A 213 12.49 -12.93 16.66
C ILE A 213 12.41 -11.71 17.56
N ALA A 214 11.35 -10.90 17.47
CA ALA A 214 11.12 -9.78 18.38
C ALA A 214 11.06 -10.24 19.84
N LEU A 215 10.32 -11.31 20.13
CA LEU A 215 10.22 -11.91 21.46
C LEU A 215 11.59 -12.40 21.97
N VAL A 216 12.35 -13.13 21.16
CA VAL A 216 13.70 -13.61 21.53
C VAL A 216 14.65 -12.43 21.76
N ALA A 217 14.59 -11.38 20.94
CA ALA A 217 15.41 -10.18 21.13
C ALA A 217 15.06 -9.46 22.44
N SER A 218 13.77 -9.21 22.72
CA SER A 218 13.31 -8.61 23.97
C SER A 218 13.73 -9.42 25.20
N MET A 219 13.52 -10.75 25.18
CA MET A 219 13.91 -11.63 26.28
C MET A 219 15.44 -11.65 26.49
N THR A 220 16.22 -11.58 25.42
CA THR A 220 17.69 -11.48 25.49
C THR A 220 18.13 -10.14 26.12
N ILE A 221 17.50 -9.02 25.74
CA ILE A 221 17.77 -7.71 26.33
C ILE A 221 17.41 -7.71 27.82
N ILE A 222 16.23 -8.20 28.19
CA ILE A 222 15.77 -8.32 29.59
C ILE A 222 16.74 -9.16 30.43
N ALA A 223 17.19 -10.30 29.90
CA ALA A 223 18.18 -11.15 30.58
C ALA A 223 19.52 -10.43 30.79
N ILE A 224 20.04 -9.72 29.78
CA ILE A 224 21.29 -8.95 29.89
C ILE A 224 21.17 -7.82 30.91
N LEU A 225 20.03 -7.12 30.96
CA LEU A 225 19.80 -6.03 31.92
C LEU A 225 19.67 -6.57 33.36
N THR A 226 19.00 -7.70 33.53
CA THR A 226 18.91 -8.41 34.82
C THR A 226 20.30 -8.83 35.31
N LEU A 227 21.13 -9.41 34.43
CA LEU A 227 22.51 -9.79 34.76
C LEU A 227 23.42 -8.59 35.05
N LYS A 228 23.08 -7.39 34.59
CA LYS A 228 23.75 -6.13 34.95
C LYS A 228 23.27 -5.53 36.28
N GLY A 229 22.32 -6.18 36.97
CA GLY A 229 21.78 -5.72 38.25
C GLY A 229 20.78 -4.57 38.14
N MET A 230 20.19 -4.33 36.97
CA MET A 230 19.14 -3.33 36.81
C MET A 230 17.87 -3.75 37.58
N PRO A 231 17.21 -2.84 38.34
CA PRO A 231 15.96 -3.14 39.03
C PRO A 231 14.86 -3.61 38.07
N THR A 232 14.05 -4.59 38.48
CA THR A 232 12.93 -5.09 37.66
C THR A 232 11.92 -3.98 37.31
N THR A 233 11.73 -3.00 38.20
CA THR A 233 10.89 -1.81 37.96
C THR A 233 11.39 -0.93 36.83
N GLU A 234 12.70 -0.89 36.56
CA GLU A 234 13.27 -0.18 35.41
C GLU A 234 13.20 -1.04 34.14
N ILE A 235 13.48 -2.35 34.27
CA ILE A 235 13.46 -3.33 33.16
C ILE A 235 12.08 -3.38 32.47
N TYR A 236 11.00 -3.34 33.25
CA TYR A 236 9.63 -3.37 32.75
C TYR A 236 8.98 -1.97 32.69
N SER A 237 9.78 -0.90 32.60
CA SER A 237 9.25 0.46 32.43
C SER A 237 8.94 0.78 30.95
N ASP A 238 7.82 1.44 30.69
CA ASP A 238 7.40 1.84 29.35
C ASP A 238 8.48 2.69 28.65
N ALA A 239 9.14 3.57 29.41
CA ALA A 239 10.24 4.40 28.91
C ALA A 239 11.42 3.58 28.37
N LEU A 240 11.77 2.47 29.02
CA LEU A 240 12.80 1.57 28.53
C LEU A 240 12.30 0.72 27.35
N GLN A 241 11.07 0.20 27.44
CA GLN A 241 10.45 -0.59 26.37
C GLN A 241 10.35 0.22 25.07
N ASN A 242 9.86 1.46 25.14
CA ASN A 242 9.80 2.39 24.01
C ASN A 242 11.18 2.79 23.47
N ARG A 243 12.21 2.82 24.32
CA ARG A 243 13.59 3.06 23.89
C ARG A 243 14.20 1.87 23.16
N MET A 244 13.79 0.65 23.48
CA MET A 244 14.31 -0.58 22.87
C MET A 244 13.48 -1.10 21.70
N SER A 245 12.20 -0.71 21.59
CA SER A 245 11.26 -1.18 20.55
C SER A 245 11.83 -1.06 19.14
N GLY A 246 12.38 0.10 18.78
CA GLY A 246 13.01 0.32 17.47
C GLY A 246 14.17 -0.63 17.17
N VAL A 247 14.99 -0.98 18.18
CA VAL A 247 16.09 -1.94 18.02
C VAL A 247 15.56 -3.36 17.84
N VAL A 248 14.59 -3.76 18.66
CA VAL A 248 13.91 -5.06 18.56
C VAL A 248 13.26 -5.23 17.19
N SER A 249 12.56 -4.21 16.71
CA SER A 249 11.91 -4.18 15.38
C SER A 249 12.91 -4.28 14.22
N LEU A 250 14.06 -3.60 14.30
CA LEU A 250 15.12 -3.75 13.29
C LEU A 250 15.71 -5.17 13.27
N VAL A 251 15.94 -5.79 14.44
CA VAL A 251 16.43 -7.17 14.54
C VAL A 251 15.41 -8.16 13.95
N ALA A 252 14.12 -7.99 14.28
CA ALA A 252 13.03 -8.79 13.72
C ALA A 252 12.95 -8.63 12.19
N LEU A 253 13.08 -7.40 11.68
CA LEU A 253 13.05 -7.10 10.24
C LEU A 253 14.19 -7.77 9.47
N VAL A 254 15.42 -7.74 10.00
CA VAL A 254 16.58 -8.43 9.41
C VAL A 254 16.33 -9.94 9.35
N GLY A 255 15.84 -10.53 10.45
CA GLY A 255 15.49 -11.95 10.50
C GLY A 255 14.38 -12.34 9.52
N CYS A 256 13.39 -11.47 9.32
CA CYS A 256 12.35 -11.62 8.30
C CYS A 256 12.88 -11.56 6.86
N ALA A 257 13.82 -10.66 6.57
CA ALA A 257 14.48 -10.61 5.25
C ALA A 257 15.30 -11.89 4.99
N VAL A 258 15.99 -12.40 6.01
CA VAL A 258 16.70 -13.69 5.95
C VAL A 258 15.75 -14.87 5.73
N TYR A 259 14.61 -14.91 6.44
CA TYR A 259 13.56 -15.92 6.26
C TYR A 259 13.02 -15.93 4.82
N LEU A 260 12.71 -14.76 4.25
CA LEU A 260 12.28 -14.63 2.86
C LEU A 260 13.33 -15.16 1.87
N GLY A 261 14.61 -14.86 2.12
CA GLY A 261 15.75 -15.42 1.39
C GLY A 261 15.75 -16.95 1.36
N PHE A 262 15.61 -17.59 2.53
CA PHE A 262 15.60 -19.05 2.67
C PHE A 262 14.32 -19.72 2.17
N ARG A 263 13.17 -19.03 2.21
CA ARG A 263 11.87 -19.61 1.79
C ARG A 263 11.65 -19.54 0.27
N ARG A 264 12.29 -18.60 -0.43
CA ARG A 264 12.08 -18.37 -1.88
C ARG A 264 13.32 -18.68 -2.78
N PRO A 265 14.23 -19.66 -2.49
CA PRO A 265 15.47 -19.87 -3.25
C PRO A 265 15.26 -20.45 -4.67
N HIS A 266 14.03 -20.78 -5.05
CA HIS A 266 13.65 -21.16 -6.42
C HIS A 266 12.46 -20.37 -6.95
N ASP A 267 12.04 -19.29 -6.28
CA ASP A 267 10.94 -18.47 -6.76
C ASP A 267 11.43 -17.44 -7.79
N PRO A 268 10.92 -17.44 -9.03
CA PRO A 268 11.28 -16.45 -10.04
C PRO A 268 10.96 -15.01 -9.60
N LEU A 269 9.89 -14.80 -8.84
CA LEU A 269 9.51 -13.46 -8.37
C LEU A 269 10.54 -12.90 -7.38
N TRP A 270 11.01 -13.73 -6.43
CA TRP A 270 12.01 -13.31 -5.44
C TRP A 270 13.39 -13.11 -6.08
N LYS A 271 13.83 -14.01 -6.96
CA LYS A 271 15.10 -13.87 -7.70
C LYS A 271 15.08 -12.69 -8.67
N GLY A 272 13.94 -12.44 -9.29
CA GLY A 272 13.74 -11.31 -10.19
C GLY A 272 13.69 -9.98 -9.45
N LEU A 273 13.16 -9.92 -8.22
CA LEU A 273 12.86 -8.67 -7.52
C LEU A 273 14.03 -7.67 -7.44
N PRO A 274 15.29 -8.06 -7.14
CA PRO A 274 16.43 -7.12 -7.17
C PRO A 274 16.77 -6.62 -8.58
N HIS A 275 16.57 -7.47 -9.60
CA HIS A 275 16.79 -7.11 -11.00
C HIS A 275 15.69 -6.17 -11.51
N GLU A 276 14.41 -6.50 -11.27
CA GLU A 276 13.25 -5.67 -11.58
C GLU A 276 13.34 -4.30 -10.90
N LEU A 277 13.68 -4.27 -9.60
CA LEU A 277 13.85 -3.01 -8.86
C LEU A 277 15.01 -2.18 -9.43
N ARG A 278 16.14 -2.82 -9.79
CA ARG A 278 17.24 -2.14 -10.49
C ARG A 278 16.81 -1.59 -11.85
N LEU A 279 16.02 -2.33 -12.62
CA LEU A 279 15.47 -1.86 -13.90
C LEU A 279 14.55 -0.66 -13.68
N GLU A 280 13.60 -0.72 -12.73
CA GLU A 280 12.73 0.42 -12.40
C GLU A 280 13.54 1.66 -11.97
N ILE A 281 14.50 1.52 -11.06
CA ILE A 281 15.38 2.62 -10.59
C ILE A 281 16.20 3.22 -11.74
N THR A 282 16.64 2.40 -12.70
CA THR A 282 17.42 2.86 -13.87
C THR A 282 16.54 3.29 -15.05
N GLY A 283 15.21 3.36 -14.90
CA GLY A 283 14.29 3.80 -15.95
C GLY A 283 14.00 2.77 -17.05
N HIS A 284 14.43 1.51 -16.87
CA HIS A 284 14.26 0.40 -17.81
C HIS A 284 13.20 -0.63 -17.38
N GLY A 285 12.52 -0.40 -16.24
CA GLY A 285 11.56 -1.34 -15.65
C GLY A 285 10.24 -1.44 -16.44
N GLN A 286 9.80 -2.66 -16.74
CA GLN A 286 8.59 -2.90 -17.54
C GLN A 286 7.29 -3.00 -16.73
N ARG A 287 7.36 -2.99 -15.39
CA ARG A 287 6.18 -2.95 -14.50
C ARG A 287 5.43 -1.62 -14.53
N ALA A 288 6.15 -0.53 -14.80
CA ALA A 288 5.55 0.80 -14.93
C ALA A 288 4.93 0.95 -16.33
N HIS A 289 3.60 1.06 -16.40
CA HIS A 289 2.90 1.34 -17.65
C HIS A 289 2.72 2.85 -17.90
N ARG A 290 3.04 3.69 -16.90
CA ARG A 290 2.93 5.15 -16.93
C ARG A 290 4.11 5.79 -16.21
N THR A 291 4.51 6.96 -16.67
CA THR A 291 5.45 7.82 -15.95
C THR A 291 4.76 8.52 -14.78
N MET A 292 5.39 8.53 -13.60
CA MET A 292 4.91 9.34 -12.48
C MET A 292 5.03 10.83 -12.82
N THR A 293 3.95 11.58 -12.64
CA THR A 293 3.97 13.05 -12.77
C THR A 293 3.83 13.70 -11.40
N PRO A 294 4.33 14.92 -11.18
CA PRO A 294 4.18 15.63 -9.91
C PRO A 294 2.71 15.73 -9.46
N VAL A 295 1.78 15.92 -10.40
CA VAL A 295 0.34 15.99 -10.11
C VAL A 295 -0.19 14.66 -9.58
N VAL A 296 0.17 13.53 -10.20
CA VAL A 296 -0.23 12.20 -9.71
C VAL A 296 0.38 11.92 -8.34
N PHE A 297 1.65 12.28 -8.14
CA PHE A 297 2.34 12.09 -6.87
C PHE A 297 1.68 12.89 -5.73
N LEU A 298 1.36 14.17 -5.96
CA LEU A 298 0.65 15.02 -4.99
C LEU A 298 -0.78 14.54 -4.73
N VAL A 299 -1.50 14.06 -5.76
CA VAL A 299 -2.82 13.44 -5.58
C VAL A 299 -2.73 12.14 -4.78
N ALA A 300 -1.71 11.33 -4.99
CA ALA A 300 -1.50 10.09 -4.23
C ALA A 300 -1.19 10.41 -2.75
N ILE A 301 -0.33 11.38 -2.47
CA ILE A 301 -0.11 11.93 -1.12
C ILE A 301 -1.43 12.41 -0.51
N MET A 302 -2.17 13.25 -1.22
CA MET A 302 -3.46 13.78 -0.74
C MET A 302 -4.41 12.65 -0.36
N LEU A 303 -4.55 11.61 -1.19
CA LEU A 303 -5.42 10.46 -0.92
C LEU A 303 -4.95 9.59 0.25
N ILE A 304 -3.64 9.44 0.44
CA ILE A 304 -3.05 8.74 1.60
C ILE A 304 -3.35 9.52 2.89
N LEU A 305 -3.17 10.85 2.87
CA LEU A 305 -3.53 11.72 3.99
C LEU A 305 -5.05 11.80 4.20
N GLY A 306 -5.86 11.71 3.14
CA GLY A 306 -7.31 11.59 3.25
C GLY A 306 -7.76 10.30 3.96
N ALA A 307 -6.92 9.26 3.98
CA ALA A 307 -7.18 8.06 4.78
C ALA A 307 -6.94 8.30 6.28
N SER A 308 -6.05 9.23 6.70
CA SER A 308 -5.94 9.59 8.11
C SER A 308 -7.14 10.42 8.57
N SER A 309 -7.77 11.21 7.69
CA SER A 309 -9.06 11.85 7.97
C SER A 309 -10.17 10.82 8.24
N VAL A 310 -10.17 9.68 7.53
CA VAL A 310 -11.10 8.58 7.78
C VAL A 310 -10.76 7.88 9.11
N TYR A 311 -9.49 7.73 9.45
CA TYR A 311 -9.06 7.25 10.77
C TYR A 311 -9.63 8.13 11.88
N THR A 312 -9.23 9.42 11.92
CA THR A 312 -9.51 10.33 13.04
C THR A 312 -10.98 10.69 13.21
N PHE A 313 -11.73 10.85 12.11
CA PHE A 313 -13.12 11.30 12.18
C PHE A 313 -14.16 10.19 12.03
N ILE A 314 -13.75 8.94 11.75
CA ILE A 314 -14.68 7.82 11.56
C ILE A 314 -14.23 6.57 12.31
N LEU A 315 -13.03 6.04 12.07
CA LEU A 315 -12.62 4.73 12.59
C LEU A 315 -12.38 4.77 14.10
N GLU A 316 -11.61 5.74 14.58
CA GLU A 316 -11.24 5.91 15.99
C GLU A 316 -12.48 6.20 16.86
N PRO A 317 -13.30 7.24 16.60
CA PRO A 317 -14.54 7.47 17.36
C PRO A 317 -15.56 6.34 17.29
N ALA A 318 -15.62 5.59 16.18
CA ALA A 318 -16.50 4.43 16.07
C ALA A 318 -16.01 3.25 16.91
N LEU A 319 -14.69 3.04 17.01
CA LEU A 319 -14.13 1.97 17.84
C LEU A 319 -14.29 2.29 19.32
N ASP A 320 -14.00 3.52 19.74
CA ASP A 320 -14.25 4.01 21.11
C ASP A 320 -15.71 3.82 21.53
N TRP A 321 -16.64 4.21 20.64
CA TRP A 321 -18.06 4.04 20.89
C TRP A 321 -18.44 2.55 21.03
N VAL A 322 -17.95 1.69 20.13
CA VAL A 322 -18.23 0.24 20.18
C VAL A 322 -17.61 -0.41 21.42
N SER A 323 -16.36 -0.11 21.76
CA SER A 323 -15.69 -0.72 22.91
C SER A 323 -16.28 -0.25 24.24
N GLY A 324 -16.74 1.01 24.30
CA GLY A 324 -17.48 1.56 25.42
C GLY A 324 -18.77 0.79 25.75
N LEU A 325 -19.45 0.19 24.76
CA LEU A 325 -20.60 -0.69 24.99
C LEU A 325 -20.25 -1.97 25.77
N PHE A 326 -18.98 -2.36 25.79
CA PHE A 326 -18.47 -3.56 26.46
C PHE A 326 -17.60 -3.25 27.69
N GLY A 327 -17.46 -1.98 28.08
CA GLY A 327 -16.58 -1.58 29.19
C GLY A 327 -15.09 -1.75 28.87
N ALA A 328 -14.70 -1.59 27.61
CA ALA A 328 -13.32 -1.66 27.14
C ALA A 328 -12.88 -0.33 26.52
N LYS A 329 -11.58 -0.02 26.62
CA LYS A 329 -10.92 1.10 25.93
C LYS A 329 -9.99 0.53 24.86
N PRO A 330 -9.91 1.11 23.65
CA PRO A 330 -8.91 0.72 22.68
C PRO A 330 -7.51 1.06 23.23
N ASP A 331 -6.55 0.18 22.96
CA ASP A 331 -5.12 0.40 23.20
C ASP A 331 -4.44 0.28 21.84
N THR A 332 -3.98 1.38 21.26
CA THR A 332 -3.67 1.43 19.83
C THR A 332 -2.17 1.32 19.57
N ALA A 333 -1.81 0.59 18.51
CA ALA A 333 -0.42 0.52 18.08
C ALA A 333 0.16 1.92 17.74
N MET A 334 -0.68 2.89 17.33
CA MET A 334 -0.23 4.24 17.01
C MET A 334 0.26 5.00 18.24
N ASP A 335 -0.43 4.92 19.38
CA ASP A 335 0.00 5.54 20.64
C ASP A 335 1.39 5.02 21.07
N SER A 336 1.61 3.70 20.93
CA SER A 336 2.90 3.08 21.23
C SER A 336 4.02 3.47 20.25
N ILE A 337 3.67 3.71 18.98
CA ILE A 337 4.61 4.18 17.96
C ILE A 337 5.01 5.62 18.27
N ASP A 338 4.06 6.53 18.49
CA ASP A 338 4.34 7.93 18.80
C ASP A 338 5.16 8.08 20.08
N ALA A 339 4.87 7.29 21.12
CA ALA A 339 5.67 7.23 22.35
C ALA A 339 7.10 6.69 22.14
N SER A 340 7.36 5.90 21.09
CA SER A 340 8.68 5.33 20.77
C SER A 340 9.43 5.99 19.60
N MET A 341 8.78 6.90 18.87
CA MET A 341 9.40 7.77 17.84
C MET A 341 10.57 8.60 18.38
N GLY A 342 10.73 8.75 19.70
CA GLY A 342 11.90 9.40 20.32
C GLY A 342 13.29 8.80 19.98
N THR A 343 13.38 7.63 19.34
CA THR A 343 14.66 6.97 19.02
C THR A 343 14.99 6.89 17.53
N LEU A 344 16.28 7.09 17.19
CA LEU A 344 16.79 6.91 15.82
C LEU A 344 16.52 5.50 15.28
N ALA A 345 16.60 4.47 16.13
CA ALA A 345 16.30 3.09 15.73
C ALA A 345 14.84 2.92 15.27
N MET A 346 13.89 3.52 15.98
CA MET A 346 12.47 3.48 15.62
C MET A 346 12.18 4.31 14.35
N VAL A 347 12.81 5.48 14.19
CA VAL A 347 12.72 6.27 12.95
C VAL A 347 13.25 5.50 11.73
N LEU A 348 14.40 4.83 11.86
CA LEU A 348 14.96 3.99 10.78
C LEU A 348 14.06 2.80 10.46
N TYR A 349 13.45 2.17 11.48
CA TYR A 349 12.49 1.09 11.28
C TYR A 349 11.19 1.59 10.63
N ALA A 350 10.40 2.38 11.34
CA ALA A 350 9.03 2.72 10.94
C ALA A 350 8.98 3.72 9.77
N GLY A 351 9.94 4.65 9.70
CA GLY A 351 10.02 5.64 8.63
C GLY A 351 10.53 5.08 7.30
N PHE A 352 11.44 4.09 7.34
CA PHE A 352 12.17 3.64 6.15
C PHE A 352 12.14 2.12 5.92
N PHE A 353 12.81 1.33 6.78
CA PHE A 353 13.08 -0.07 6.45
C PHE A 353 11.84 -0.97 6.53
N GLY A 354 10.91 -0.71 7.46
CA GLY A 354 9.59 -1.35 7.53
C GLY A 354 8.79 -1.11 6.24
N PRO A 355 8.49 0.16 5.89
CA PRO A 355 7.80 0.51 4.64
C PRO A 355 8.43 -0.08 3.37
N ILE A 356 9.76 -0.12 3.28
CA ILE A 356 10.47 -0.79 2.17
C ILE A 356 10.17 -2.29 2.14
N MET A 357 10.35 -2.99 3.26
CA MET A 357 10.18 -4.44 3.34
C MET A 357 8.71 -4.85 3.12
N GLU A 358 7.76 -4.07 3.63
CA GLU A 358 6.33 -4.26 3.40
C GLU A 358 5.97 -4.09 1.93
N GLU A 359 6.46 -3.04 1.26
CA GLU A 359 6.22 -2.87 -0.18
C GLU A 359 6.88 -3.97 -1.02
N LEU A 360 8.08 -4.43 -0.66
CA LEU A 360 8.72 -5.59 -1.30
C LEU A 360 7.91 -6.88 -1.09
N LEU A 361 7.32 -7.09 0.09
CA LEU A 361 6.46 -8.24 0.37
C LEU A 361 5.13 -8.15 -0.39
N PHE A 362 4.35 -7.09 -0.17
CA PHE A 362 2.99 -6.97 -0.69
C PHE A 362 2.96 -6.58 -2.17
N ARG A 363 3.69 -5.54 -2.59
CA ARG A 363 3.66 -5.03 -3.97
C ARG A 363 4.75 -5.68 -4.85
N GLY A 364 5.84 -6.17 -4.24
CA GLY A 364 6.89 -6.91 -4.92
C GLY A 364 6.59 -8.39 -5.18
N LEU A 365 5.93 -9.10 -4.23
CA LEU A 365 5.67 -10.55 -4.31
C LEU A 365 4.17 -10.92 -4.36
N VAL A 366 3.36 -10.50 -3.38
CA VAL A 366 1.96 -10.92 -3.25
C VAL A 366 1.11 -10.44 -4.43
N MET A 367 1.10 -9.14 -4.69
CA MET A 367 0.29 -8.54 -5.74
C MET A 367 0.65 -9.07 -7.14
N PRO A 368 1.94 -9.18 -7.57
CA PRO A 368 2.30 -9.78 -8.85
C PRO A 368 1.92 -11.26 -8.98
N ALA A 369 1.96 -12.04 -7.90
CA ALA A 369 1.50 -13.44 -7.92
C ALA A 369 -0.02 -13.55 -8.18
N LEU A 370 -0.79 -12.54 -7.79
CA LEU A 370 -2.24 -12.47 -7.96
C LEU A 370 -2.69 -11.70 -9.22
N ALA A 371 -1.86 -10.84 -9.81
CA ALA A 371 -2.21 -9.94 -10.91
C ALA A 371 -2.84 -10.64 -12.13
N LYS A 372 -2.38 -11.86 -12.43
CA LYS A 372 -2.92 -12.71 -13.51
C LYS A 372 -4.38 -13.15 -13.34
N TYR A 373 -4.97 -12.99 -12.15
CA TYR A 373 -6.39 -13.24 -11.88
C TYR A 373 -7.25 -11.97 -11.94
N GLY A 374 -6.65 -10.82 -12.27
CA GLY A 374 -7.32 -9.52 -12.40
C GLY A 374 -6.61 -8.43 -11.59
N LYS A 375 -6.35 -7.29 -12.23
CA LYS A 375 -5.61 -6.16 -11.66
C LYS A 375 -6.26 -5.64 -10.37
N VAL A 376 -7.57 -5.35 -10.42
CA VAL A 376 -8.35 -4.86 -9.28
C VAL A 376 -8.36 -5.88 -8.14
N PHE A 377 -8.50 -7.17 -8.47
CA PHE A 377 -8.44 -8.24 -7.48
C PHE A 377 -7.08 -8.30 -6.78
N SER A 378 -5.97 -8.20 -7.52
CA SER A 378 -4.64 -8.19 -6.91
C SER A 378 -4.39 -6.99 -6.00
N ILE A 379 -4.84 -5.79 -6.39
CA ILE A 379 -4.74 -4.56 -5.59
C ILE A 379 -5.55 -4.71 -4.29
N VAL A 380 -6.84 -5.08 -4.40
CA VAL A 380 -7.74 -5.20 -3.24
C VAL A 380 -7.29 -6.32 -2.29
N THR A 381 -6.98 -7.51 -2.80
CA THR A 381 -6.54 -8.64 -1.95
C THR A 381 -5.21 -8.33 -1.28
N SER A 382 -4.26 -7.68 -1.98
CA SER A 382 -3.00 -7.25 -1.36
C SER A 382 -3.19 -6.16 -0.31
N ALA A 383 -4.12 -5.23 -0.51
CA ALA A 383 -4.45 -4.18 0.47
C ALA A 383 -5.12 -4.76 1.73
N VAL A 384 -6.06 -5.70 1.57
CA VAL A 384 -6.68 -6.43 2.69
C VAL A 384 -5.63 -7.24 3.46
N MET A 385 -4.75 -7.96 2.76
CA MET A 385 -3.68 -8.71 3.43
C MET A 385 -2.69 -7.81 4.16
N PHE A 386 -2.39 -6.62 3.61
CA PHE A 386 -1.55 -5.61 4.24
C PHE A 386 -2.21 -4.99 5.48
N GLY A 387 -3.53 -4.77 5.47
CA GLY A 387 -4.27 -4.32 6.65
C GLY A 387 -4.19 -5.32 7.81
N PHE A 388 -4.60 -6.56 7.55
CA PHE A 388 -4.60 -7.61 8.58
C PHE A 388 -3.19 -7.95 9.08
N PHE A 389 -2.15 -7.75 8.26
CA PHE A 389 -0.75 -7.93 8.66
C PHE A 389 -0.32 -7.08 9.87
N HIS A 390 -0.94 -5.92 10.10
CA HIS A 390 -0.61 -5.04 11.24
C HIS A 390 -1.08 -5.59 12.59
N THR A 391 -2.02 -6.54 12.61
CA THR A 391 -2.58 -7.12 13.86
C THR A 391 -3.11 -6.09 14.86
N ASP A 392 -3.57 -4.94 14.37
CA ASP A 392 -4.25 -3.85 15.09
C ASP A 392 -5.49 -3.44 14.27
N LEU A 393 -6.60 -3.09 14.95
CA LEU A 393 -7.87 -2.83 14.28
C LEU A 393 -7.91 -1.48 13.54
N LEU A 394 -7.41 -0.41 14.15
CA LEU A 394 -7.45 0.94 13.57
C LEU A 394 -6.33 1.15 12.55
N GLN A 395 -5.11 0.80 12.93
CA GLN A 395 -3.95 0.81 12.04
C GLN A 395 -4.16 -0.15 10.86
N GLY A 396 -4.74 -1.34 11.09
CA GLY A 396 -5.09 -2.28 10.04
C GLY A 396 -6.12 -1.70 9.07
N ALA A 397 -7.20 -1.08 9.56
CA ALA A 397 -8.21 -0.46 8.72
C ALA A 397 -7.66 0.73 7.90
N TYR A 398 -6.85 1.59 8.51
CA TYR A 398 -6.11 2.66 7.83
C TYR A 398 -5.15 2.11 6.76
N ALA A 399 -4.40 1.05 7.08
CA ALA A 399 -3.49 0.40 6.16
C ALA A 399 -4.20 -0.25 4.96
N ILE A 400 -5.45 -0.71 5.08
CA ILE A 400 -6.25 -1.11 3.89
C ILE A 400 -6.45 0.08 2.95
N LEU A 401 -6.86 1.24 3.47
CA LEU A 401 -7.15 2.44 2.65
C LEU A 401 -5.89 2.96 1.95
N VAL A 402 -4.81 3.17 2.69
CA VAL A 402 -3.48 3.52 2.15
C VAL A 402 -3.01 2.44 1.17
N GLY A 403 -3.22 1.17 1.53
CA GLY A 403 -2.79 0.02 0.76
C GLY A 403 -3.46 -0.13 -0.61
N LEU A 404 -4.68 0.39 -0.77
CA LEU A 404 -5.36 0.50 -2.07
C LEU A 404 -4.70 1.54 -2.97
N VAL A 405 -4.30 2.69 -2.42
CA VAL A 405 -3.57 3.74 -3.14
C VAL A 405 -2.20 3.22 -3.55
N LEU A 406 -1.41 2.68 -2.61
CA LEU A 406 -0.10 2.09 -2.89
C LEU A 406 -0.18 0.95 -3.92
N GLY A 407 -1.15 0.04 -3.79
CA GLY A 407 -1.38 -1.02 -4.78
C GLY A 407 -1.68 -0.49 -6.19
N TYR A 408 -2.50 0.57 -6.30
CA TYR A 408 -2.72 1.24 -7.58
C TYR A 408 -1.43 1.86 -8.15
N ILE A 409 -0.65 2.55 -7.31
CA ILE A 409 0.61 3.18 -7.73
C ILE A 409 1.61 2.13 -8.21
N ALA A 410 1.83 1.07 -7.43
CA ALA A 410 2.71 -0.03 -7.78
C ALA A 410 2.33 -0.70 -9.13
N THR A 411 1.04 -0.76 -9.48
CA THR A 411 0.57 -1.43 -10.70
C THR A 411 0.46 -0.53 -11.95
N GLU A 412 0.51 0.80 -11.79
CA GLU A 412 0.45 1.74 -12.93
C GLU A 412 1.79 2.45 -13.16
N TYR A 413 2.51 2.81 -12.09
CA TYR A 413 3.70 3.64 -12.12
C TYR A 413 4.97 2.92 -11.65
N GLY A 414 4.86 1.75 -11.01
CA GLY A 414 5.98 0.91 -10.59
C GLY A 414 6.16 0.83 -9.07
N LEU A 415 6.83 -0.24 -8.62
CA LEU A 415 7.09 -0.55 -7.22
C LEU A 415 7.91 0.54 -6.51
N VAL A 416 8.88 1.15 -7.21
CA VAL A 416 9.70 2.25 -6.64
C VAL A 416 8.84 3.41 -6.14
N TRP A 417 7.82 3.82 -6.89
CA TRP A 417 6.95 4.93 -6.48
C TRP A 417 6.03 4.57 -5.32
N SER A 418 5.67 3.29 -5.19
CA SER A 418 4.93 2.79 -4.04
C SER A 418 5.80 2.84 -2.76
N ILE A 419 7.05 2.40 -2.85
CA ILE A 419 8.05 2.54 -1.77
C ILE A 419 8.24 4.01 -1.38
N VAL A 420 8.46 4.90 -2.35
CA VAL A 420 8.68 6.34 -2.08
C VAL A 420 7.46 6.96 -1.39
N LEU A 421 6.24 6.71 -1.85
CA LEU A 421 5.03 7.21 -1.20
C LEU A 421 4.83 6.63 0.19
N HIS A 422 5.16 5.35 0.41
CA HIS A 422 5.02 4.72 1.71
C HIS A 422 6.02 5.26 2.75
N ILE A 423 7.29 5.47 2.34
CA ILE A 423 8.28 6.20 3.14
C ILE A 423 7.82 7.64 3.39
N THR A 424 7.30 8.33 2.38
CA THR A 424 6.81 9.71 2.53
C THR A 424 5.68 9.78 3.58
N ASN A 425 4.76 8.82 3.58
CA ASN A 425 3.73 8.73 4.61
C ASN A 425 4.32 8.62 6.02
N ASN A 426 5.09 7.55 6.27
CA ASN A 426 5.57 7.24 7.63
C ASN A 426 6.65 8.22 8.13
N PHE A 427 7.61 8.61 7.28
CA PHE A 427 8.69 9.50 7.69
C PHE A 427 8.32 10.99 7.61
N VAL A 428 7.68 11.45 6.52
CA VAL A 428 7.41 12.90 6.36
C VAL A 428 6.13 13.32 7.07
N PHE A 429 5.06 12.53 6.97
CA PHE A 429 3.74 12.92 7.48
C PHE A 429 3.39 12.35 8.85
N SER A 430 3.88 11.16 9.24
CA SER A 430 3.76 10.69 10.62
C SER A 430 4.88 11.26 11.50
N ASP A 431 6.15 10.92 11.26
CA ASP A 431 7.26 11.33 12.14
C ASP A 431 7.58 12.85 12.05
N LEU A 432 8.04 13.33 10.90
CA LEU A 432 8.59 14.69 10.77
C LEU A 432 7.53 15.78 11.00
N LEU A 433 6.32 15.61 10.45
CA LEU A 433 5.23 16.56 10.68
C LEU A 433 4.82 16.60 12.15
N SER A 434 4.70 15.44 12.83
CA SER A 434 4.40 15.40 14.27
C SER A 434 5.43 16.17 15.09
N ARG A 435 6.73 15.96 14.82
CA ARG A 435 7.83 16.73 15.45
C ARG A 435 7.77 18.22 15.19
N LEU A 436 7.39 18.64 13.98
CA LEU A 436 7.25 20.05 13.62
C LEU A 436 6.06 20.69 14.32
N LEU A 437 4.94 19.98 14.43
CA LEU A 437 3.77 20.44 15.18
C LEU A 437 4.10 20.55 16.68
N ALA A 438 4.82 19.59 17.25
CA ALA A 438 5.21 19.57 18.66
C ALA A 438 6.01 20.80 19.17
N VAL A 439 6.54 21.63 18.26
CA VAL A 439 7.20 22.92 18.60
C VAL A 439 6.18 24.02 18.94
N MET A 440 4.92 23.88 18.50
CA MET A 440 3.86 24.87 18.74
C MET A 440 3.16 24.65 20.09
N PRO A 441 2.49 25.67 20.66
CA PRO A 441 1.59 25.49 21.81
C PRO A 441 0.46 24.50 21.50
N GLN A 442 0.00 23.73 22.48
CA GLN A 442 -0.97 22.64 22.28
C GLN A 442 -2.24 23.05 21.53
N ASP A 443 -2.82 24.21 21.86
CA ASP A 443 -4.02 24.71 21.17
C ASP A 443 -3.77 24.95 19.67
N ALA A 444 -2.59 25.46 19.32
CA ALA A 444 -2.17 25.64 17.94
C ALA A 444 -1.88 24.31 17.24
N GLN A 445 -1.31 23.31 17.95
CA GLN A 445 -1.15 21.95 17.42
C GLN A 445 -2.50 21.36 17.02
N ASN A 446 -3.49 21.43 17.91
CA ASN A 446 -4.82 20.88 17.68
C ASN A 446 -5.51 21.59 16.51
N ILE A 447 -5.50 22.93 16.47
CA ILE A 447 -6.12 23.72 15.39
C ILE A 447 -5.46 23.43 14.04
N VAL A 448 -4.12 23.42 13.97
CA VAL A 448 -3.38 23.17 12.72
C VAL A 448 -3.51 21.72 12.28
N GLY A 449 -3.40 20.77 13.20
CA GLY A 449 -3.52 19.33 12.94
C GLY A 449 -4.91 18.95 12.42
N TYR A 450 -5.97 19.28 13.16
CA TYR A 450 -7.33 19.01 12.69
C TYR A 450 -7.68 19.81 11.43
N GLY A 451 -7.26 21.08 11.33
CA GLY A 451 -7.47 21.90 10.12
C GLY A 451 -6.82 21.28 8.87
N PHE A 452 -5.58 20.80 8.99
CA PHE A 452 -4.88 20.08 7.93
C PHE A 452 -5.59 18.77 7.56
N THR A 453 -5.90 17.93 8.55
CA THR A 453 -6.56 16.63 8.36
C THR A 453 -7.96 16.77 7.76
N ILE A 454 -8.72 17.82 8.11
CA ILE A 454 -10.00 18.15 7.46
C ILE A 454 -9.77 18.58 6.01
N ALA A 455 -8.81 19.47 5.74
CA ALA A 455 -8.56 19.98 4.39
C ALA A 455 -8.15 18.87 3.40
N VAL A 456 -7.23 17.98 3.79
CA VAL A 456 -6.81 16.84 2.94
C VAL A 456 -7.90 15.77 2.81
N GLY A 457 -8.72 15.59 3.85
CA GLY A 457 -9.89 14.70 3.83
C GLY A 457 -10.97 15.16 2.87
N VAL A 458 -11.36 16.44 2.95
CA VAL A 458 -12.32 17.05 2.02
C VAL A 458 -11.78 17.05 0.59
N GLY A 459 -10.51 17.40 0.38
CA GLY A 459 -9.86 17.34 -0.94
C GLY A 459 -9.88 15.92 -1.54
N SER A 460 -9.61 14.91 -0.73
CA SER A 460 -9.66 13.49 -1.12
C SER A 460 -11.07 13.02 -1.45
N LEU A 461 -12.04 13.34 -0.59
CA LEU A 461 -13.44 12.98 -0.81
C LEU A 461 -13.99 13.62 -2.10
N LEU A 462 -13.73 14.92 -2.31
CA LEU A 462 -14.09 15.62 -3.53
C LEU A 462 -13.43 15.00 -4.76
N TYR A 463 -12.13 14.67 -4.69
CA TYR A 463 -11.44 14.00 -5.80
C TYR A 463 -12.08 12.63 -6.13
N LEU A 464 -12.37 11.80 -5.12
CA LEU A 464 -12.99 10.50 -5.30
C LEU A 464 -14.40 10.61 -5.89
N ILE A 465 -15.21 11.57 -5.45
CA ILE A 465 -16.55 11.86 -6.01
C ILE A 465 -16.43 12.32 -7.47
N LEU A 466 -15.61 13.34 -7.74
CA LEU A 466 -15.43 13.90 -9.09
C LEU A 466 -14.79 12.91 -10.09
N ARG A 467 -14.09 11.89 -9.60
CA ARG A 467 -13.50 10.82 -10.42
C ARG A 467 -14.25 9.49 -10.36
N PHE A 468 -15.36 9.40 -9.60
CA PHE A 468 -16.08 8.15 -9.35
C PHE A 468 -16.39 7.34 -10.62
N ASN A 469 -16.89 8.00 -11.67
CA ASN A 469 -17.20 7.32 -12.94
C ASN A 469 -15.95 6.73 -13.62
N ARG A 470 -14.83 7.47 -13.64
CA ARG A 470 -13.55 6.97 -14.19
C ARG A 470 -12.97 5.83 -13.36
N ILE A 471 -13.09 5.90 -12.03
CA ILE A 471 -12.67 4.81 -11.12
C ILE A 471 -13.54 3.57 -11.38
N ARG A 472 -14.86 3.75 -11.55
CA ARG A 472 -15.80 2.66 -11.87
C ARG A 472 -15.55 2.04 -13.25
N GLU A 473 -15.20 2.84 -14.26
CA GLU A 473 -14.76 2.38 -15.58
C GLU A 473 -13.45 1.58 -15.50
N TYR A 474 -12.45 2.09 -14.78
CA TYR A 474 -11.19 1.40 -14.53
C TYR A 474 -11.42 0.05 -13.83
N MET A 475 -12.28 0.01 -12.80
CA MET A 475 -12.64 -1.22 -12.09
C MET A 475 -13.35 -2.23 -12.99
N LYS A 476 -14.25 -1.78 -13.89
CA LYS A 476 -14.92 -2.64 -14.87
C LYS A 476 -13.94 -3.21 -15.89
N ALA A 477 -13.04 -2.38 -16.41
CA ALA A 477 -12.07 -2.76 -17.45
C ALA A 477 -11.05 -3.78 -16.94
N HIS A 478 -10.66 -3.70 -15.66
CA HIS A 478 -9.63 -4.58 -15.06
C HIS A 478 -10.18 -5.53 -13.99
N ARG A 479 -11.48 -5.84 -14.06
CA ARG A 479 -12.14 -6.80 -13.16
C ARG A 479 -11.56 -8.21 -13.31
N SER A 480 -11.61 -8.98 -12.23
CA SER A 480 -11.30 -10.41 -12.28
C SER A 480 -12.41 -11.21 -12.97
N PRO A 481 -12.09 -12.38 -13.56
CA PRO A 481 -13.09 -13.34 -14.02
C PRO A 481 -14.10 -13.72 -12.92
N GLN A 482 -15.32 -14.10 -13.32
CA GLN A 482 -16.37 -14.52 -12.39
C GLN A 482 -15.89 -15.71 -11.54
N GLY A 483 -16.24 -15.71 -10.25
CA GLY A 483 -15.82 -16.73 -9.29
C GLY A 483 -14.42 -16.52 -8.68
N THR A 484 -13.60 -15.58 -9.15
CA THR A 484 -12.27 -15.29 -8.54
C THR A 484 -12.39 -14.92 -7.06
N VAL A 485 -13.30 -14.01 -6.72
CA VAL A 485 -13.51 -13.56 -5.33
C VAL A 485 -14.06 -14.70 -4.46
N ALA A 486 -15.01 -15.48 -4.97
CA ALA A 486 -15.54 -16.66 -4.27
C ALA A 486 -14.46 -17.74 -4.04
N ALA A 487 -13.54 -17.92 -5.00
CA ALA A 487 -12.38 -18.78 -4.84
C ALA A 487 -11.42 -18.25 -3.75
N CYS A 488 -11.13 -16.94 -3.74
CA CYS A 488 -10.33 -16.28 -2.71
C CYS A 488 -10.90 -16.54 -1.30
N TRP A 489 -12.18 -16.26 -1.07
CA TRP A 489 -12.88 -16.49 0.21
C TRP A 489 -13.09 -17.96 0.59
N SER A 490 -12.63 -18.90 -0.24
CA SER A 490 -12.62 -20.33 0.06
C SER A 490 -11.21 -20.94 0.01
N SER A 491 -10.19 -20.09 0.23
CA SER A 491 -8.78 -20.46 0.38
C SER A 491 -8.46 -20.63 1.89
N PRO A 492 -8.20 -21.84 2.41
CA PRO A 492 -8.09 -22.06 3.84
C PRO A 492 -6.99 -21.25 4.54
N TRP A 493 -5.82 -21.07 3.93
CA TRP A 493 -4.72 -20.31 4.54
C TRP A 493 -4.99 -18.81 4.53
N PHE A 494 -5.78 -18.32 3.58
CA PHE A 494 -6.27 -16.95 3.59
C PHE A 494 -7.22 -16.71 4.77
N LEU A 495 -8.20 -17.59 4.97
CA LEU A 495 -9.12 -17.49 6.11
C LEU A 495 -8.40 -17.63 7.46
N VAL A 496 -7.48 -18.59 7.59
CA VAL A 496 -6.65 -18.76 8.81
C VAL A 496 -5.83 -17.50 9.10
N PHE A 497 -5.20 -16.91 8.08
CA PHE A 497 -4.44 -15.67 8.23
C PHE A 497 -5.35 -14.50 8.70
N LEU A 498 -6.49 -14.28 8.05
CA LEU A 498 -7.41 -13.20 8.43
C LEU A 498 -7.97 -13.38 9.84
N VAL A 499 -8.47 -14.60 10.16
CA VAL A 499 -9.06 -14.89 11.47
C VAL A 499 -8.02 -14.79 12.58
N LEU A 500 -6.83 -15.37 12.41
CA LEU A 500 -5.80 -15.29 13.45
C LEU A 500 -5.32 -13.86 13.67
N SER A 501 -5.11 -13.09 12.60
CA SER A 501 -4.66 -11.70 12.73
C SER A 501 -5.71 -10.81 13.40
N PHE A 502 -7.00 -11.04 13.11
CA PHE A 502 -8.11 -10.38 13.81
C PHE A 502 -8.19 -10.78 15.29
N LEU A 503 -8.02 -12.07 15.61
CA LEU A 503 -8.02 -12.53 17.01
C LEU A 503 -6.84 -11.95 17.81
N VAL A 504 -5.66 -11.81 17.20
CA VAL A 504 -4.52 -11.10 17.83
C VAL A 504 -4.86 -9.63 18.04
N ALA A 505 -5.42 -8.95 17.05
CA ALA A 505 -5.83 -7.55 17.17
C ALA A 505 -6.87 -7.33 18.29
N CYS A 506 -7.85 -8.22 18.44
CA CYS A 506 -8.80 -8.16 19.55
C CYS A 506 -8.19 -8.53 20.91
N ALA A 507 -7.15 -9.37 20.95
CA ALA A 507 -6.50 -9.78 22.20
C ALA A 507 -5.47 -8.78 22.72
N THR A 508 -4.97 -7.88 21.85
CA THR A 508 -3.93 -6.90 22.18
C THR A 508 -4.41 -5.45 22.10
N GLY A 509 -5.44 -5.15 21.30
CA GLY A 509 -5.90 -3.77 21.05
C GLY A 509 -6.93 -3.21 22.03
N PHE A 510 -7.12 -3.82 23.21
CA PHE A 510 -8.09 -3.34 24.21
C PHE A 510 -7.62 -3.56 25.64
N THR A 511 -7.91 -2.60 26.51
CA THR A 511 -7.75 -2.67 27.96
C THR A 511 -9.10 -2.55 28.68
N SER A 512 -9.18 -3.03 29.93
CA SER A 512 -10.36 -2.84 30.78
C SER A 512 -10.52 -1.36 31.14
N ALA A 513 -11.71 -0.80 30.94
CA ALA A 513 -12.00 0.63 31.10
C ALA A 513 -11.93 1.15 32.54
#